data_AF-A0A846D9B0-F1
#
_entry.id   AF-A0A846D9B0-F1
#
_cell.length_a   1.000
_cell.length_b   1.000
_cell.length_c   1.000
_cell.angle_alpha   90.00
_cell.angle_beta   90.00
_cell.angle_gamma   90.00
#
_symmetry.space_group_name_H-M   'P 1'
#
loop_
_entity.id
_entity.type
_entity.pdbx_description
1 polymer ?
#
loop_
_entity_poly.entity_id
_entity_poly.type
_entity_poly.pdbx_seq_one_letter_code
_entity_poly.pdbx_strand_id
1 'polypeptide(L)'
;MSPVDNAQQQLIAYLRTPLAIRERCDRIFTLASADQLQYFRCNLTKLEQVANYVIEVMHQHYPDFQIPFHSRWRHFEVGNVPRLRELDQKLAGFTPLQKAQTKFDLVIISVLLDAGAASNWQYHEPETGLVFRRSEGLAVASFRMFC
;
A
#
# COMPACT_ATOMS: atom_id res chain seq x y z
N MET A 1 -0.54 -27.04 30.74
CA MET A 1 0.21 -25.86 30.25
C MET A 1 0.84 -25.17 31.44
N SER A 2 2.11 -24.78 31.34
CA SER A 2 2.78 -24.03 32.40
C SER A 2 2.22 -22.60 32.47
N PRO A 3 2.30 -21.91 33.62
CA PRO A 3 1.88 -20.51 33.74
C PRO A 3 2.56 -19.57 32.73
N VAL A 4 3.79 -19.90 32.34
CA VAL A 4 4.59 -19.18 31.33
C VAL A 4 3.96 -19.30 29.94
N ASP A 5 3.47 -20.48 29.59
CA ASP A 5 2.82 -20.75 28.30
C ASP A 5 1.49 -19.97 28.17
N ASN A 6 0.73 -19.86 29.27
CA ASN A 6 -0.51 -19.08 29.29
C ASN A 6 -0.27 -17.56 29.14
N ALA A 7 0.76 -17.02 29.80
CA ALA A 7 1.12 -15.60 29.67
C ALA A 7 1.62 -15.25 28.26
N GLN A 8 2.40 -16.14 27.63
CA GLN A 8 2.84 -15.96 26.24
C GLN A 8 1.67 -15.97 25.26
N GLN A 9 0.71 -16.90 25.42
CA GLN A 9 -0.47 -16.97 24.56
C GLN A 9 -1.34 -15.71 24.67
N GLN A 10 -1.54 -15.20 25.89
CA GLN A 10 -2.26 -13.94 26.11
C GLN A 10 -1.55 -12.74 25.47
N LEU A 11 -0.23 -12.66 25.58
CA LEU A 11 0.55 -11.61 24.93
C LEU A 11 0.42 -11.66 23.40
N ILE A 12 0.54 -12.85 22.80
CA ILE A 12 0.38 -13.03 21.35
C ILE A 12 -1.03 -12.63 20.90
N ALA A 13 -2.06 -13.05 21.64
CA ALA A 13 -3.43 -12.68 21.35
C ALA A 13 -3.62 -11.16 21.37
N TYR A 14 -3.10 -10.48 22.40
CA TYR A 14 -3.11 -9.02 22.49
C TYR A 14 -2.34 -8.36 21.32
N LEU A 15 -1.12 -8.81 21.01
CA LEU A 15 -0.28 -8.24 19.94
C LEU A 15 -0.94 -8.28 18.56
N ARG A 16 -1.86 -9.21 18.33
CA ARG A 16 -2.62 -9.36 17.08
C ARG A 16 -3.87 -8.48 17.00
N THR A 17 -4.14 -7.65 18.02
CA THR A 17 -5.31 -6.77 18.03
C THR A 17 -5.02 -5.38 17.45
N PRO A 18 -6.01 -4.70 16.85
CA PRO A 18 -5.89 -3.28 16.51
C PRO A 18 -5.65 -2.38 17.72
N LEU A 19 -6.11 -2.79 18.92
CA LEU A 19 -5.84 -2.06 20.17
C LEU A 19 -4.35 -2.00 20.47
N ALA A 20 -3.65 -3.13 20.37
CA ALA A 20 -2.21 -3.20 20.57
C ALA A 20 -1.42 -2.32 19.58
N ILE A 21 -1.94 -2.11 18.36
CA ILE A 21 -1.38 -1.18 17.38
C ILE A 21 -1.57 0.26 17.87
N ARG A 22 -2.80 0.65 18.23
CA ARG A 22 -3.11 2.00 18.74
C ARG A 22 -2.25 2.37 19.95
N GLU A 23 -2.20 1.51 20.97
CA GLU A 23 -1.41 1.75 22.18
C GLU A 23 0.11 1.86 21.91
N ARG A 24 0.62 1.19 20.87
CA ARG A 24 2.03 1.34 20.45
C ARG A 24 2.26 2.66 19.73
N CYS A 25 1.37 3.02 18.80
CA CYS A 25 1.44 4.30 18.11
C CYS A 25 1.32 5.48 19.07
N ASP A 26 0.43 5.42 20.06
CA ASP A 26 0.22 6.48 21.05
C ASP A 26 1.48 6.72 21.90
N ARG A 27 2.23 5.67 22.22
CA ARG A 27 3.53 5.80 22.90
C ARG A 27 4.52 6.59 22.04
N ILE A 28 4.63 6.26 20.76
CA ILE A 28 5.51 6.98 19.82
C ILE A 28 5.04 8.43 19.66
N PHE A 29 3.73 8.66 19.53
CA PHE A 29 3.16 10.00 19.40
C PHE A 29 3.39 10.85 20.65
N THR A 30 3.30 10.27 21.84
CA THR A 30 3.59 10.94 23.11
C THR A 30 5.05 11.38 23.16
N LEU A 31 5.98 10.50 22.79
CA LEU A 31 7.41 10.83 22.70
C LEU A 31 7.66 11.92 21.64
N ALA A 32 7.00 11.83 20.48
CA ALA A 32 7.11 12.80 19.40
C ALA A 32 6.63 14.20 19.84
N SER A 33 5.51 14.25 20.56
CA SER A 33 4.91 15.49 21.05
C SER A 33 5.74 16.14 22.16
N ALA A 34 6.48 15.33 22.93
CA ALA A 34 7.41 15.78 23.96
C ALA A 34 8.83 16.09 23.43
N ASP A 35 9.06 15.99 22.12
CA ASP A 35 10.38 16.18 21.48
C ASP A 35 11.46 15.21 22.02
N GLN A 36 11.07 13.97 22.31
CA GLN A 36 11.92 12.93 22.92
C GLN A 36 12.38 11.85 21.93
N LEU A 37 12.11 12.03 20.63
CA LEU A 37 12.54 11.10 19.60
C LEU A 37 13.98 11.38 19.17
N GLN A 38 14.74 10.31 18.89
CA GLN A 38 16.16 10.41 18.58
C GLN A 38 16.45 10.97 17.17
N TYR A 39 15.68 10.56 16.17
CA TYR A 39 16.03 10.76 14.75
C TYR A 39 15.21 11.84 14.04
N PHE A 40 14.04 12.20 14.58
CA PHE A 40 13.18 13.21 13.97
C PHE A 40 12.33 13.89 15.03
N ARG A 41 11.92 15.13 14.74
CA ARG A 41 11.04 15.94 15.57
C ARG A 41 9.69 16.10 14.90
N CYS A 42 8.61 16.00 15.66
CA CYS A 42 7.26 16.30 15.18
C CYS A 42 6.87 17.72 15.58
N ASN A 43 6.74 18.63 14.60
CA ASN A 43 6.26 19.98 14.86
C ASN A 43 4.78 20.12 14.49
N LEU A 44 3.89 19.89 15.45
CA LEU A 44 2.44 19.94 15.24
C LEU A 44 1.93 21.35 14.89
N THR A 45 2.68 22.41 15.20
CA THR A 45 2.31 23.79 14.79
C THR A 45 2.32 23.99 13.27
N LYS A 46 2.92 23.05 12.52
CA LYS A 46 2.98 23.06 11.06
C LYS A 46 1.83 22.29 10.39
N LEU A 47 0.97 21.63 11.15
CA LEU A 47 -0.05 20.73 10.59
C LEU A 47 -0.97 21.46 9.60
N GLU A 48 -1.45 22.65 9.95
CA GLU A 48 -2.31 23.46 9.08
C GLU A 48 -1.59 23.87 7.78
N GLN A 49 -0.33 24.30 7.89
CA GLN A 49 0.48 24.66 6.73
C GLN A 49 0.69 23.47 5.78
N VAL A 50 0.96 22.28 6.32
CA VAL A 50 1.10 21.05 5.54
C VAL A 50 -0.22 20.65 4.89
N ALA A 51 -1.34 20.76 5.61
CA ALA A 51 -2.67 20.47 5.08
C ALA A 51 -3.00 21.39 3.90
N ASN A 52 -2.77 22.69 4.03
CA ASN A 52 -2.99 23.66 2.95
C ASN A 52 -2.12 23.35 1.73
N TYR A 53 -0.85 23.01 1.92
CA TYR A 53 0.03 22.59 0.85
C TYR A 53 -0.50 21.35 0.09
N VAL A 54 -0.97 20.33 0.82
CA VAL A 54 -1.56 19.13 0.21
C VAL A 54 -2.83 19.48 -0.59
N ILE A 55 -3.70 20.35 -0.05
CA ILE A 55 -4.90 20.82 -0.74
C ILE A 55 -4.55 21.58 -2.02
N GLU A 56 -3.55 22.45 -1.99
CA GLU A 56 -3.07 23.18 -3.17
C GLU A 56 -2.57 22.21 -4.25
N VAL A 57 -1.77 21.21 -3.86
CA VAL A 57 -1.29 20.17 -4.78
C VAL A 57 -2.45 19.37 -5.36
N MET A 58 -3.45 18.99 -4.54
CA MET A 58 -4.65 18.31 -5.01
C MET A 58 -5.41 19.15 -6.03
N HIS A 59 -5.67 20.43 -5.73
CA HIS A 59 -6.40 21.33 -6.63
C HIS A 59 -5.65 21.60 -7.95
N GLN A 60 -4.31 21.68 -7.92
CA GLN A 60 -3.50 21.83 -9.14
C GLN A 60 -3.64 20.65 -10.12
N HIS A 61 -3.76 19.43 -9.60
CA HIS A 61 -3.86 18.21 -10.42
C HIS A 61 -5.31 17.79 -10.68
N TYR A 62 -6.23 18.13 -9.78
CA TYR A 62 -7.64 17.75 -9.81
C TYR A 62 -8.51 18.96 -9.38
N PRO A 63 -8.71 19.95 -10.27
CA PRO A 63 -9.44 21.18 -9.92
C PRO A 63 -10.89 20.96 -9.47
N ASP A 64 -11.52 19.86 -9.91
CA ASP A 64 -12.88 19.45 -9.55
C ASP A 64 -12.91 18.46 -8.36
N PHE A 65 -11.75 18.20 -7.75
CA PHE A 65 -11.53 17.22 -6.69
C PHE A 65 -11.98 15.79 -7.04
N GLN A 66 -12.11 15.45 -8.34
CA GLN A 66 -12.37 14.08 -8.78
C GLN A 66 -11.07 13.28 -8.81
N ILE A 67 -10.55 13.01 -7.61
CA ILE A 67 -9.29 12.28 -7.43
C ILE A 67 -9.56 10.78 -7.63
N PRO A 68 -8.88 10.12 -8.58
CA PRO A 68 -9.04 8.69 -8.77
C PRO A 68 -8.52 7.93 -7.54
N PHE A 69 -9.16 6.81 -7.23
CA PHE A 69 -8.75 5.98 -6.11
C PHE A 69 -7.28 5.53 -6.28
N HIS A 70 -6.42 5.95 -5.35
CA HIS A 70 -5.04 5.48 -5.34
C HIS A 70 -4.98 4.08 -4.73
N SER A 71 -4.60 3.11 -5.53
CA SER A 71 -4.35 1.74 -5.07
C SER A 71 -3.43 1.01 -6.03
N ARG A 72 -3.01 -0.18 -5.63
CA ARG A 72 -2.26 -1.10 -6.50
C ARG A 72 -2.95 -1.32 -7.85
N TRP A 73 -4.29 -1.30 -7.89
CA TRP A 73 -5.05 -1.41 -9.14
C TRP A 73 -4.68 -0.34 -10.15
N ARG A 74 -4.41 0.89 -9.69
CA ARG A 74 -4.00 1.98 -10.59
C ARG A 74 -2.60 1.77 -11.15
N HIS A 75 -1.70 1.15 -10.38
CA HIS A 75 -0.36 0.82 -10.87
C HIS A 75 -0.39 -0.26 -11.97
N PHE A 76 -1.38 -1.16 -11.98
CA PHE A 76 -1.53 -2.12 -13.08
C PHE A 76 -1.85 -1.44 -14.42
N GLU A 77 -2.39 -0.22 -14.41
CA GLU A 77 -2.73 0.55 -15.62
C GLU A 77 -1.67 1.59 -16.01
N VAL A 78 -0.51 1.60 -15.35
CA VAL A 78 0.58 2.52 -15.67
C VAL A 78 0.95 2.42 -17.17
N GLY A 79 1.22 3.58 -17.78
CA GLY A 79 1.48 3.69 -19.22
C GLY A 79 0.22 3.65 -20.08
N ASN A 80 -0.98 3.77 -19.49
CA ASN A 80 -2.27 3.68 -20.18
C ASN A 80 -2.51 2.34 -20.89
N VAL A 81 -1.91 1.26 -20.36
CA VAL A 81 -2.07 -0.10 -20.87
C VAL A 81 -3.23 -0.77 -20.14
N PRO A 82 -4.26 -1.30 -20.85
CA PRO A 82 -5.50 -1.77 -20.23
C PRO A 82 -5.37 -3.17 -19.60
N ARG A 83 -4.38 -3.38 -18.75
CA ARG A 83 -4.09 -4.70 -18.13
C ARG A 83 -5.25 -5.22 -17.29
N LEU A 84 -6.00 -4.34 -16.62
CA LEU A 84 -7.19 -4.77 -15.87
C LEU A 84 -8.29 -5.36 -16.77
N ARG A 85 -8.41 -4.87 -18.01
CA ARG A 85 -9.33 -5.45 -18.99
C ARG A 85 -8.89 -6.86 -19.40
N GLU A 86 -7.58 -7.09 -19.52
CA GLU A 86 -7.02 -8.42 -19.77
C GLU A 86 -7.39 -9.38 -18.61
N LEU A 87 -7.20 -8.95 -17.36
CA LEU A 87 -7.61 -9.74 -16.20
C LEU A 87 -9.12 -10.02 -16.21
N ASP A 88 -9.96 -9.01 -16.45
CA ASP A 88 -11.41 -9.19 -16.48
C ASP A 88 -11.86 -10.16 -17.58
N GLN A 89 -11.16 -10.20 -18.73
CA GLN A 89 -11.38 -11.19 -19.78
C GLN A 89 -11.02 -12.61 -19.32
N LYS A 90 -9.85 -12.80 -18.68
CA LYS A 90 -9.46 -14.11 -18.12
C LYS A 90 -10.45 -14.60 -17.06
N LEU A 91 -11.08 -13.67 -16.34
CA LEU A 91 -12.05 -13.96 -15.29
C LEU A 91 -13.51 -14.05 -15.78
N ALA A 92 -13.80 -13.90 -17.08
CA ALA A 92 -15.17 -13.72 -17.56
C ALA A 92 -16.15 -14.81 -17.07
N GLY A 93 -15.71 -16.08 -17.11
CA GLY A 93 -16.51 -17.25 -16.68
C GLY A 93 -16.55 -17.53 -15.18
N PHE A 94 -15.86 -16.74 -14.35
CA PHE A 94 -15.78 -16.99 -12.91
C PHE A 94 -17.00 -16.42 -12.18
N THR A 95 -17.39 -17.08 -11.09
CA THR A 95 -18.38 -16.54 -10.15
C THR A 95 -17.88 -15.25 -9.47
N PRO A 96 -18.75 -14.39 -8.92
CA PRO A 96 -18.31 -13.19 -8.20
C PRO A 96 -17.32 -13.47 -7.07
N LEU A 97 -17.49 -14.58 -6.34
CA LEU A 97 -16.58 -14.98 -5.27
C LEU A 97 -15.20 -15.37 -5.81
N GLN A 98 -15.14 -16.18 -6.86
CA GLN A 98 -13.87 -16.56 -7.51
C GLN A 98 -13.15 -15.34 -8.10
N LYS A 99 -13.90 -14.40 -8.70
CA LYS A 99 -13.37 -13.11 -9.17
C LYS A 99 -12.73 -12.34 -8.02
N ALA A 100 -13.43 -12.22 -6.89
CA ALA A 100 -12.91 -11.53 -5.72
C ALA A 100 -11.65 -12.20 -5.17
N GLN A 101 -11.67 -13.52 -4.96
CA GLN A 101 -10.51 -14.29 -4.49
C GLN A 101 -9.30 -14.11 -5.41
N THR A 102 -9.48 -14.25 -6.72
CA THR A 102 -8.38 -14.08 -7.69
C THR A 102 -7.83 -12.66 -7.68
N LYS A 103 -8.70 -11.65 -7.56
CA LYS A 103 -8.29 -10.24 -7.42
C LYS A 103 -7.54 -9.98 -6.11
N PHE A 104 -7.92 -10.65 -5.02
CA PHE A 104 -7.19 -10.59 -3.75
C PHE A 104 -5.81 -11.22 -3.86
N ASP A 105 -5.71 -12.41 -4.44
CA ASP A 105 -4.43 -13.12 -4.60
C ASP A 105 -3.43 -12.26 -5.40
N LEU A 106 -3.87 -11.68 -6.51
CA LEU A 106 -3.05 -10.75 -7.31
C LEU A 106 -2.63 -9.53 -6.49
N VAL A 107 -3.59 -8.80 -5.90
CA VAL A 107 -3.29 -7.48 -5.32
C VAL A 107 -2.46 -7.60 -4.03
N ILE A 108 -2.72 -8.61 -3.20
CA ILE A 108 -2.00 -8.82 -1.94
C ILE A 108 -0.54 -9.15 -2.22
N ILE A 109 -0.27 -10.12 -3.11
CA ILE A 109 1.10 -10.48 -3.48
C ILE A 109 1.83 -9.27 -4.08
N SER A 110 1.16 -8.56 -5.00
CA SER A 110 1.73 -7.37 -5.64
C SER A 110 2.08 -6.26 -4.64
N VAL A 111 1.23 -6.03 -3.62
CA VAL A 111 1.50 -5.07 -2.54
C VAL A 111 2.67 -5.51 -1.66
N LEU A 112 2.75 -6.79 -1.29
CA LEU A 112 3.82 -7.30 -0.43
C LEU A 112 5.19 -7.23 -1.12
N LEU A 113 5.26 -7.47 -2.43
CA LEU A 113 6.51 -7.37 -3.20
C LEU A 113 7.04 -5.93 -3.32
N ASP A 114 6.16 -4.92 -3.23
CA ASP A 114 6.54 -3.51 -3.31
C ASP A 114 7.33 -3.03 -2.09
N ALA A 115 7.19 -3.70 -0.96
CA ALA A 115 7.89 -3.35 0.27
C ALA A 115 9.40 -3.71 0.28
N GLY A 116 9.95 -4.27 -0.79
CA GLY A 116 11.30 -4.85 -0.80
C GLY A 116 12.24 -4.42 -1.93
N ALA A 117 11.79 -3.67 -2.93
CA ALA A 117 12.64 -3.35 -4.07
C ALA A 117 13.49 -2.09 -3.86
N ALA A 118 14.79 -2.20 -4.13
CA ALA A 118 15.71 -1.07 -4.10
C ALA A 118 15.38 -0.04 -5.20
N SER A 119 15.81 1.22 -5.02
CA SER A 119 15.51 2.34 -5.93
C SER A 119 15.94 2.15 -7.39
N ASN A 120 16.86 1.23 -7.65
CA ASN A 120 17.44 0.96 -8.97
C ASN A 120 16.71 -0.17 -9.71
N TRP A 121 15.76 -0.83 -9.06
CA TRP A 121 15.01 -1.93 -9.67
C TRP A 121 14.08 -1.41 -10.76
N GLN A 122 14.01 -2.13 -11.87
CA GLN A 122 13.18 -1.81 -13.02
C GLN A 122 12.64 -3.08 -13.70
N TYR A 123 11.45 -2.97 -14.27
CA TYR A 123 10.82 -4.01 -15.08
C TYR A 123 10.69 -3.54 -16.52
N HIS A 124 11.17 -4.35 -17.46
CA HIS A 124 10.96 -4.15 -18.89
C HIS A 124 9.80 -5.05 -19.31
N GLU A 125 8.69 -4.45 -19.73
CA GLU A 125 7.51 -5.19 -20.19
C GLU A 125 7.69 -5.58 -21.66
N PRO A 126 7.82 -6.88 -22.00
CA PRO A 126 8.11 -7.30 -23.36
C PRO A 126 7.02 -6.92 -24.37
N GLU A 127 5.74 -6.93 -23.95
CA GLU A 127 4.60 -6.72 -24.84
C GLU A 127 4.47 -5.28 -25.34
N THR A 128 4.96 -4.31 -24.55
CA THR A 128 4.87 -2.88 -24.88
C THR A 128 6.23 -2.24 -25.12
N GLY A 129 7.32 -2.91 -24.72
CA GLY A 129 8.66 -2.37 -24.71
C GLY A 129 8.90 -1.28 -23.65
N LEU A 130 7.92 -0.97 -22.81
CA LEU A 130 8.01 0.06 -21.78
C LEU A 130 8.84 -0.41 -20.59
N VAL A 131 9.54 0.54 -19.96
CA VAL A 131 10.31 0.30 -18.73
C VAL A 131 9.67 1.06 -17.57
N PHE A 132 9.34 0.33 -16.51
CA PHE A 132 8.74 0.88 -15.30
C PHE A 132 9.68 0.66 -14.11
N ARG A 133 9.68 1.58 -13.16
CA ARG A 133 10.53 1.55 -11.96
C ARG A 133 9.67 1.57 -10.70
N ARG A 134 10.28 1.32 -9.55
CA ARG A 134 9.63 1.41 -8.21
C ARG A 134 8.32 0.61 -8.18
N SER A 135 7.30 1.15 -7.53
CA SER A 135 6.01 0.52 -7.28
C SER A 135 5.24 0.20 -8.56
N GLU A 136 5.35 1.03 -9.58
CA GLU A 136 4.73 0.79 -10.89
C GLU A 136 5.36 -0.40 -11.59
N GLY A 137 6.69 -0.49 -11.62
CA GLY A 137 7.37 -1.63 -12.23
C GLY A 137 7.06 -2.94 -11.51
N LEU A 138 7.01 -2.92 -10.18
CA LEU A 138 6.66 -4.11 -9.39
C LEU A 138 5.20 -4.51 -9.61
N ALA A 139 4.30 -3.55 -9.75
CA ALA A 139 2.92 -3.83 -10.11
C ALA A 139 2.83 -4.52 -11.47
N VAL A 140 3.50 -4.00 -12.51
CA VAL A 140 3.47 -4.61 -13.84
C VAL A 140 4.13 -5.99 -13.82
N ALA A 141 5.29 -6.14 -13.17
CA ALA A 141 5.98 -7.43 -13.08
C ALA A 141 5.15 -8.50 -12.37
N SER A 142 4.54 -8.16 -11.23
CA SER A 142 3.68 -9.09 -10.50
C SER A 142 2.37 -9.37 -11.24
N PHE A 143 1.82 -8.40 -11.98
CA PHE A 143 0.69 -8.63 -12.87
C PHE A 143 1.03 -9.66 -13.94
N ARG A 144 2.18 -9.52 -14.61
CA ARG A 144 2.66 -10.46 -15.65
C ARG A 144 3.10 -11.81 -15.11
N MET A 145 3.54 -11.88 -13.85
CA MET A 145 3.77 -13.15 -13.18
C MET A 145 2.45 -13.90 -12.94
N PHE A 146 1.37 -13.17 -12.68
CA PHE A 146 0.06 -13.73 -12.32
C PHE A 146 -0.83 -14.04 -13.53
N CYS A 147 -0.79 -13.17 -14.56
CA CYS A 147 -1.55 -13.26 -15.80
C CYS A 147 -0.67 -13.72 -16.94
#